data_AF-A0AAD5K918-F1
#
_entry.id   AF-A0AAD5K918-F1
#
_cell.length_a   1.000
_cell.length_b   1.000
_cell.length_c   1.000
_cell.angle_alpha   90.00
_cell.angle_beta   90.00
_cell.angle_gamma   90.00
#
_symmetry.space_group_name_H-M   'P 1'
#
loop_
_entity.id
_entity.type
_entity.pdbx_description
1 polymer ?
#
loop_
_entity_poly.entity_id
_entity_poly.type
_entity_poly.pdbx_seq_one_letter_code
_entity_poly.pdbx_strand_id
1 'polypeptide(L)'
;MFRPTVLLNAASRVAAVRAPVARVAAPAVFTRLYSAGHSADIESRILDILRGFDKIDESKVSLDAHFVNDLGLDSLDTVEVIMAVEEEFSVEITDKDADEIKTAKQAVEYISKRPDAH
;
A
#
# COMPACT_ATOMS: atom_id res chain seq x y z
N MET A 1 26.30 6.25 74.34
CA MET A 1 26.17 4.97 75.06
C MET A 1 25.20 4.11 74.26
N PHE A 2 25.66 3.22 73.37
CA PHE A 2 25.86 1.78 73.64
C PHE A 2 24.77 1.24 74.61
N ARG A 3 23.84 0.36 74.20
CA ARG A 3 24.07 -0.94 73.55
C ARG A 3 22.86 -1.47 72.74
N PRO A 4 23.10 -2.46 71.84
CA PRO A 4 22.11 -3.16 71.02
C PRO A 4 21.57 -4.44 71.68
N THR A 5 20.86 -5.27 70.90
CA THR A 5 20.56 -6.73 71.02
C THR A 5 19.37 -7.18 71.86
N VAL A 6 18.57 -8.23 71.54
CA VAL A 6 18.16 -9.06 70.37
C VAL A 6 16.93 -9.85 70.89
N LEU A 7 16.16 -10.49 70.00
CA LEU A 7 15.41 -11.77 70.16
C LEU A 7 13.88 -11.59 70.18
N LEU A 8 13.05 -12.43 69.55
CA LEU A 8 13.18 -13.56 68.64
C LEU A 8 11.73 -13.98 68.31
N ASN A 9 11.51 -14.49 67.09
CA ASN A 9 10.41 -15.38 66.65
C ASN A 9 8.95 -15.13 67.11
N ALA A 10 8.03 -15.12 66.14
CA ALA A 10 7.30 -16.34 65.83
C ALA A 10 6.63 -16.27 64.46
N ALA A 11 6.78 -17.37 63.73
CA ALA A 11 6.11 -17.70 62.50
C ALA A 11 4.58 -17.60 62.60
N SER A 12 3.92 -17.26 61.50
CA SER A 12 3.05 -18.26 60.87
C SER A 12 2.75 -17.88 59.43
N ARG A 13 3.07 -18.82 58.55
CA ARG A 13 2.74 -18.80 57.13
C ARG A 13 1.28 -19.20 56.99
N VAL A 14 0.46 -18.35 56.38
CA VAL A 14 -0.81 -18.76 55.75
C VAL A 14 -0.73 -18.23 54.33
N ALA A 15 -0.14 -19.01 53.44
CA ALA A 15 -0.87 -19.88 52.53
C ALA A 15 -1.73 -19.05 51.57
N ALA A 16 -1.09 -18.68 50.46
CA ALA A 16 -1.73 -18.36 49.20
C ALA A 16 -2.78 -19.42 48.86
N VAL A 17 -3.91 -19.03 48.27
CA VAL A 17 -4.61 -19.80 47.22
C VAL A 17 -5.79 -19.00 46.65
N ARG A 18 -5.94 -19.13 45.32
CA ARG A 18 -6.99 -18.66 44.38
C ARG A 18 -6.83 -17.22 43.88
N ALA A 19 -6.85 -16.92 42.58
CA ALA A 19 -6.80 -17.63 41.30
C ALA A 19 -6.72 -16.49 40.26
N PRO A 20 -6.06 -16.63 39.09
CA PRO A 20 -6.06 -15.56 38.12
C PRO A 20 -7.43 -15.50 37.45
N VAL A 21 -8.17 -14.39 37.63
CA VAL A 21 -9.27 -14.07 36.74
C VAL A 21 -8.63 -13.67 35.41
N ALA A 22 -8.51 -14.65 34.51
CA ALA A 22 -8.14 -14.41 33.13
C ALA A 22 -9.20 -13.49 32.51
N ARG A 23 -8.85 -12.20 32.41
CA ARG A 23 -9.65 -11.23 31.65
C ARG A 23 -9.49 -11.63 30.19
N VAL A 24 -10.52 -12.28 29.64
CA VAL A 24 -10.61 -12.59 28.22
C VAL A 24 -10.47 -11.28 27.46
N ALA A 25 -9.32 -11.08 26.83
CA ALA A 25 -9.12 -10.02 25.88
C ALA A 25 -10.04 -10.32 24.68
N ALA A 26 -11.15 -9.59 24.59
CA ALA A 26 -11.95 -9.59 23.38
C ALA A 26 -11.05 -9.12 22.22
N PRO A 27 -11.01 -9.82 21.08
CA PRO A 27 -10.40 -9.24 19.90
C PRO A 27 -11.33 -8.11 19.48
N ALA A 28 -10.93 -6.87 19.75
CA ALA A 28 -11.54 -5.75 19.06
C ALA A 28 -11.16 -5.94 17.59
N VAL A 29 -12.11 -6.50 16.85
CA VAL A 29 -12.08 -6.75 15.42
C VAL A 29 -11.54 -5.49 14.76
N PHE A 30 -10.32 -5.58 14.25
CA PHE A 30 -9.78 -4.56 13.36
C PHE A 30 -10.55 -4.71 12.05
N THR A 31 -11.74 -4.11 11.99
CA THR A 31 -12.50 -3.97 10.75
C THR A 31 -11.63 -3.15 9.82
N ARG A 32 -10.89 -3.83 8.95
CA ARG A 32 -10.22 -3.19 7.82
C ARG A 32 -11.31 -2.69 6.90
N LEU A 33 -11.68 -1.43 7.08
CA LEU A 33 -12.46 -0.65 6.14
C LEU A 33 -11.54 -0.30 4.97
N TYR A 34 -11.42 -1.20 3.99
CA TYR A 34 -10.96 -0.82 2.66
C TYR A 34 -12.18 -0.64 1.78
N SER A 35 -12.80 0.53 1.87
CA SER A 35 -13.78 0.94 0.86
C SER A 35 -13.86 2.45 0.83
N ALA A 36 -12.92 3.05 0.11
CA ALA A 36 -13.05 4.36 -0.51
C ALA A 36 -11.76 4.63 -1.30
N GLY A 37 -11.72 4.29 -2.58
CA GLY A 37 -10.54 4.63 -3.38
C GLY A 37 -10.37 4.06 -4.78
N HIS A 38 -11.24 3.17 -5.28
CA HIS A 38 -10.92 2.35 -6.46
C HIS A 38 -10.34 3.11 -7.69
N SER A 39 -10.76 4.35 -7.97
CA SER A 39 -10.20 5.16 -9.07
C SER A 39 -8.96 5.99 -8.68
N ALA A 40 -8.92 6.53 -7.45
CA ALA A 40 -7.79 7.33 -6.97
C ALA A 40 -6.54 6.45 -6.76
N ASP A 41 -6.76 5.19 -6.37
CA ASP A 41 -5.70 4.20 -6.24
C ASP A 41 -5.06 3.88 -7.60
N ILE A 42 -5.87 3.71 -8.67
CA ILE A 42 -5.38 3.43 -10.04
C ILE A 42 -4.51 4.59 -10.56
N GLU A 43 -4.98 5.83 -10.39
CA GLU A 43 -4.23 7.03 -10.80
C GLU A 43 -2.86 7.09 -10.15
N SER A 44 -2.80 6.88 -8.83
CA SER A 44 -1.54 6.92 -8.09
C SER A 44 -0.55 5.84 -8.56
N ARG A 45 -1.02 4.60 -8.74
CA ARG A 45 -0.19 3.48 -9.22
C ARG A 45 0.38 3.73 -10.61
N ILE A 46 -0.42 4.24 -11.56
CA ILE A 46 0.06 4.56 -12.92
C ILE A 46 1.09 5.69 -12.89
N LEU A 47 0.87 6.73 -12.08
CA LEU A 47 1.84 7.81 -11.94
C LEU A 47 3.14 7.32 -11.29
N ASP A 48 3.07 6.40 -10.35
CA ASP A 48 4.25 5.82 -9.70
C ASP A 48 5.06 4.93 -10.66
N ILE A 49 4.39 4.16 -11.52
CA ILE A 49 5.05 3.45 -12.64
C ILE A 49 5.83 4.44 -13.50
N LEU A 50 5.18 5.52 -13.97
CA LEU A 50 5.82 6.52 -14.83
C LEU A 50 7.01 7.22 -14.17
N ARG A 51 6.97 7.47 -12.86
CA ARG A 51 8.10 8.03 -12.11
C ARG A 51 9.27 7.05 -11.97
N GLY A 52 9.01 5.74 -12.04
CA GLY A 52 10.03 4.70 -11.98
C GLY A 52 10.82 4.51 -13.27
N PHE A 53 10.41 5.12 -14.38
CA PHE A 53 11.13 5.06 -15.64
C PHE A 53 12.25 6.12 -15.69
N ASP A 54 13.50 5.67 -15.77
CA ASP A 54 14.69 6.54 -15.80
C ASP A 54 14.71 7.57 -16.96
N LYS A 55 13.94 7.31 -18.01
CA LYS A 55 13.83 8.18 -19.19
C LYS A 55 12.87 9.36 -19.00
N ILE A 56 12.08 9.36 -17.92
CA ILE A 56 11.02 10.34 -17.66
C ILE A 56 11.45 11.27 -16.53
N ASP A 57 11.31 12.58 -16.75
CA ASP A 57 11.45 13.56 -15.67
C ASP A 57 10.22 13.53 -14.76
N GLU A 58 10.38 13.13 -13.50
CA GLU A 58 9.29 13.10 -12.51
C GLU A 58 8.50 14.43 -12.41
N SER A 59 9.18 15.55 -12.66
CA SER A 59 8.57 16.89 -12.63
C SER A 59 7.61 17.18 -13.78
N LYS A 60 7.69 16.41 -14.88
CA LYS A 60 6.81 16.53 -16.04
C LYS A 60 5.66 15.52 -16.02
N VAL A 61 5.71 14.55 -15.11
CA VAL A 61 4.67 13.53 -14.98
C VAL A 61 3.37 14.18 -14.49
N SER A 62 2.36 14.14 -15.35
CA SER A 62 1.01 14.64 -15.08
C SER A 62 -0.01 13.72 -15.72
N LEU A 63 -1.25 13.72 -15.23
CA LEU A 63 -2.34 12.92 -15.78
C LEU A 63 -2.60 13.26 -17.26
N ASP A 64 -2.54 14.53 -17.62
CA ASP A 64 -2.77 15.00 -18.99
C ASP A 64 -1.47 15.00 -19.85
N ALA A 65 -0.34 14.55 -19.31
CA ALA A 65 0.93 14.53 -20.05
C ALA A 65 0.89 13.46 -21.16
N HIS A 66 1.30 13.85 -22.36
CA HIS A 66 1.44 12.97 -23.49
C HIS A 66 2.80 12.25 -23.45
N PHE A 67 2.78 10.92 -23.59
CA PHE A 67 3.97 10.08 -23.48
C PHE A 67 5.08 10.49 -24.46
N VAL A 68 4.74 10.69 -25.74
CA VAL A 68 5.70 11.14 -26.75
C VAL A 68 5.97 12.65 -26.69
N ASN A 69 4.94 13.50 -26.69
CA ASN A 69 5.14 14.94 -26.87
C ASN A 69 5.65 15.67 -25.61
N ASP A 70 5.24 15.25 -24.42
CA ASP A 70 5.57 15.93 -23.16
C ASP A 70 6.67 15.21 -22.39
N LEU A 71 6.58 13.87 -22.30
CA LEU A 71 7.59 13.06 -21.61
C LEU A 71 8.75 12.67 -22.52
N GLY A 72 8.63 12.85 -23.84
CA GLY A 72 9.72 12.58 -24.79
C GLY A 72 10.02 11.10 -24.98
N LEU A 73 9.09 10.21 -24.65
CA LEU A 73 9.26 8.77 -24.83
C LEU A 73 9.29 8.41 -26.31
N ASP A 74 10.17 7.47 -26.67
CA ASP A 74 10.16 6.88 -28.00
C ASP A 74 9.03 5.83 -28.14
N SER A 75 8.80 5.34 -29.36
CA SER A 75 7.74 4.35 -29.62
C SER A 75 7.98 2.99 -28.95
N LEU A 76 9.22 2.67 -28.57
CA LEU A 76 9.56 1.44 -27.86
C LEU A 76 9.31 1.60 -26.35
N ASP A 77 9.67 2.76 -25.81
CA ASP A 77 9.45 3.15 -24.42
C ASP A 77 7.96 3.21 -24.09
N THR A 78 7.13 3.67 -25.02
CA THR A 78 5.68 3.61 -24.83
C THR A 78 5.15 2.18 -24.69
N VAL A 79 5.76 1.21 -25.38
CA VAL A 79 5.40 -0.20 -25.25
C VAL A 79 5.83 -0.73 -23.88
N GLU A 80 7.03 -0.37 -23.41
CA GLU A 80 7.51 -0.77 -22.07
C GLU A 80 6.60 -0.24 -20.95
N VAL A 81 6.17 1.03 -21.04
CA VAL A 81 5.22 1.63 -20.08
C VAL A 81 3.90 0.88 -20.08
N ILE A 82 3.36 0.56 -21.26
CA ILE A 82 2.08 -0.16 -21.37
C ILE A 82 2.19 -1.58 -20.80
N MET A 83 3.29 -2.29 -21.07
CA MET A 83 3.56 -3.60 -20.49
C MET A 83 3.68 -3.55 -18.96
N ALA A 84 4.31 -2.51 -18.40
CA ALA A 84 4.39 -2.33 -16.94
C ALA A 84 3.00 -2.08 -16.32
N VAL A 85 2.14 -1.32 -17.01
CA VAL A 85 0.74 -1.11 -16.59
C VAL A 85 -0.07 -2.40 -16.70
N GLU A 86 0.09 -3.19 -17.77
CA GLU A 86 -0.54 -4.51 -17.91
C GLU A 86 -0.19 -5.44 -16.76
N GLU A 87 1.10 -5.55 -16.42
CA GLU A 87 1.59 -6.39 -15.34
C GLU A 87 1.08 -5.94 -13.97
N GLU A 88 1.12 -4.63 -13.69
CA GLU A 88 0.68 -4.06 -12.41
C GLU A 88 -0.81 -4.32 -12.12
N PHE A 89 -1.66 -4.22 -13.14
CA PHE A 89 -3.10 -4.42 -12.99
C PHE A 89 -3.57 -5.81 -13.43
N SER A 90 -2.66 -6.68 -13.85
CA SER A 90 -2.96 -8.01 -14.40
C SER A 90 -4.03 -7.98 -15.49
N VAL A 91 -3.93 -7.00 -16.40
CA VAL A 91 -4.85 -6.82 -17.53
C VAL A 91 -4.18 -7.12 -18.86
N GLU A 92 -4.97 -7.44 -19.87
CA GLU A 92 -4.51 -7.54 -21.26
C GLU A 92 -4.99 -6.30 -22.03
N ILE A 93 -4.03 -5.50 -22.51
CA ILE A 93 -4.27 -4.39 -23.44
C ILE A 93 -3.90 -4.90 -24.84
N THR A 94 -4.81 -4.73 -25.80
CA THR A 94 -4.52 -5.12 -27.18
C THR A 94 -3.63 -4.07 -27.84
N ASP A 95 -2.80 -4.45 -28.81
CA ASP A 95 -1.94 -3.51 -29.57
C ASP A 95 -2.73 -2.28 -30.08
N LYS A 96 -3.97 -2.51 -30.54
CA LYS A 96 -4.84 -1.45 -31.02
C LYS A 96 -5.23 -0.47 -29.92
N ASP A 97 -5.56 -0.97 -28.73
CA ASP A 97 -5.91 -0.11 -27.60
C ASP A 97 -4.66 0.60 -27.06
N ALA A 98 -3.51 -0.08 -27.05
CA ALA A 98 -2.23 0.49 -26.67
C ALA A 98 -1.85 1.70 -27.55
N ASP A 99 -2.06 1.61 -28.86
CA ASP A 99 -1.86 2.72 -29.81
C ASP A 99 -2.80 3.92 -29.56
N GLU A 100 -3.99 3.67 -29.01
CA GLU A 100 -4.96 4.71 -28.66
C GLU A 100 -4.62 5.42 -27.33
N ILE A 101 -3.88 4.75 -26.44
CA ILE A 101 -3.46 5.27 -25.13
C ILE A 101 -2.19 6.12 -25.27
N LYS A 102 -2.36 7.44 -25.29
CA LYS A 102 -1.26 8.41 -25.46
C LYS A 102 -0.93 9.21 -24.21
N THR A 103 -1.79 9.13 -23.19
CA THR A 103 -1.70 9.91 -21.95
C THR A 103 -1.97 9.03 -20.74
N ALA A 104 -1.41 9.40 -19.58
CA ALA A 104 -1.63 8.67 -18.34
C ALA A 104 -3.12 8.60 -17.95
N LYS A 105 -3.87 9.68 -18.19
CA LYS A 105 -5.31 9.74 -17.96
C LYS A 105 -6.10 8.74 -18.80
N GLN A 106 -5.72 8.54 -20.07
CA GLN A 106 -6.36 7.53 -20.91
C GLN A 106 -6.08 6.12 -20.38
N ALA A 107 -4.86 5.85 -19.92
CA ALA A 107 -4.52 4.59 -19.27
C ALA A 107 -5.38 4.37 -18.02
N VAL A 108 -5.48 5.37 -17.14
CA VAL A 108 -6.36 5.33 -15.96
C VAL A 108 -7.80 5.03 -16.35
N GLU A 109 -8.34 5.75 -17.33
CA GLU A 109 -9.72 5.56 -17.78
C GLU A 109 -9.93 4.15 -18.34
N TYR A 110 -8.96 3.64 -19.10
CA TYR A 110 -8.99 2.29 -19.66
C TYR A 110 -9.00 1.21 -18.57
N ILE A 111 -8.13 1.33 -17.57
CA ILE A 111 -8.07 0.42 -16.42
C ILE A 111 -9.33 0.52 -15.57
N SER A 112 -9.83 1.73 -15.30
CA SER A 112 -11.02 1.95 -14.48
C SER A 112 -12.31 1.36 -15.08
N LYS A 113 -12.34 1.16 -16.41
CA LYS A 113 -13.47 0.53 -17.11
C LYS A 113 -13.47 -0.99 -16.99
N ARG A 114 -12.34 -1.61 -16.62
CA ARG A 114 -12.23 -3.06 -16.44
C ARG A 114 -12.47 -3.42 -14.97
N PRO A 115 -13.55 -4.17 -14.65
CA PRO A 115 -13.85 -4.59 -13.29
C PRO A 115 -12.86 -5.62 -12.72
N ASP A 116 -12.00 -6.18 -13.57
CA ASP A 116 -11.05 -7.24 -13.22
C ASP A 116 -9.66 -6.70 -12.81
N ALA A 117 -9.45 -5.38 -12.91
CA ALA A 117 -8.22 -4.74 -12.45
C ALA A 117 -8.19 -4.74 -10.91
N HIS A 118 -7.26 -5.49 -10.32
CA HIS A 118 -7.11 -5.66 -8.87
C HIS A 118 -5.81 -5.06 -8.32
#